data_AF-A0A9D1LIG3-F1
#
_entry.id   AF-A0A9D1LIG3-F1
#
_cell.length_a   1.000
_cell.length_b   1.000
_cell.length_c   1.000
_cell.angle_alpha   90.00
_cell.angle_beta   90.00
_cell.angle_gamma   90.00
#
_symmetry.space_group_name_H-M   'P 1'
#
loop_
_entity.id
_entity.type
_entity.pdbx_description
1 polymer ?
#
loop_
_entity_poly.entity_id
_entity_poly.type
_entity_poly.pdbx_seq_one_letter_code
_entity_poly.pdbx_strand_id
1 'polypeptide(L)' 'MQYSNLQQLLQGSSSARRFFCSLPVSVQVQLHHQGQWIHTAEQLHRNAWMDQQIQQLSRRPAKQDSGKKH' A
#
# COMPACT_ATOMS: atom_id res chain seq x y z
N MET A 1 -0.37 11.96 -16.56
CA MET A 1 1.03 12.36 -16.34
C MET A 1 1.80 11.16 -15.84
N GLN A 2 2.99 10.93 -16.38
CA GLN A 2 3.92 9.90 -15.90
C GLN A 2 5.16 10.59 -15.33
N TYR A 3 5.65 10.10 -14.20
CA TYR A 3 6.83 10.59 -13.50
C TYR A 3 7.88 9.48 -13.43
N SER A 4 9.15 9.83 -13.31
CA SER A 4 10.24 8.84 -13.33
C SER A 4 10.22 7.86 -12.14
N ASN A 5 9.65 8.27 -11.00
CA ASN A 5 9.53 7.48 -9.79
C ASN A 5 8.51 8.09 -8.83
N LEU A 6 8.27 7.38 -7.72
CA LEU A 6 7.35 7.78 -6.68
C LEU A 6 7.69 9.16 -6.11
N GLN A 7 8.96 9.48 -5.88
CA GLN A 7 9.35 10.76 -5.28
C GLN A 7 8.98 11.93 -6.20
N GLN A 8 9.25 11.81 -7.50
CA GLN A 8 8.86 12.79 -8.50
C GLN A 8 7.33 12.90 -8.62
N LEU A 9 6.60 11.78 -8.55
CA LEU A 9 5.14 11.77 -8.51
C LEU A 9 4.61 12.53 -7.28
N LEU A 10 5.17 12.27 -6.10
CA LEU A 10 4.76 12.94 -4.86
C LEU A 10 5.09 14.43 -4.91
N GLN A 11 6.22 14.83 -5.49
CA GLN A 11 6.58 16.24 -5.66
C GLN A 11 5.68 16.95 -6.67
N GLY A 12 5.39 16.32 -7.81
CA GLY A 12 4.61 16.91 -8.90
C GLY A 12 3.09 16.81 -8.76
N SER A 13 2.58 15.99 -7.83
CA SER A 13 1.14 15.80 -7.64
C SER A 13 0.73 15.88 -6.17
N SER A 14 0.04 16.97 -5.82
CA SER A 14 -0.46 17.20 -4.45
C SER A 14 -1.51 16.19 -4.02
N SER A 15 -2.36 15.69 -4.93
CA SER A 15 -3.36 14.67 -4.63
C SER A 15 -2.72 13.31 -4.35
N ALA A 16 -1.73 12.91 -5.16
CA ALA A 16 -0.96 11.68 -4.93
C ALA A 16 -0.23 11.74 -3.58
N ARG A 17 0.37 12.89 -3.24
CA ARG A 17 1.03 13.10 -1.95
C ARG A 17 0.08 13.00 -0.76
N ARG A 18 -1.09 13.65 -0.84
CA ARG A 18 -2.11 13.57 0.22
C ARG A 18 -2.58 12.13 0.41
N PHE A 19 -2.82 11.40 -0.68
CA PHE A 19 -3.18 9.99 -0.61
C PHE A 19 -2.06 9.18 0.05
N PHE A 20 -0.82 9.30 -0.39
CA PHE A 20 0.32 8.59 0.20
C PHE A 20 0.44 8.84 1.72
N CYS A 21 0.33 10.09 2.17
CA CYS A 21 0.40 10.44 3.59
C CYS A 21 -0.79 9.92 4.42
N SER A 22 -1.94 9.62 3.80
CA SER A 22 -3.08 9.00 4.48
C SER A 22 -2.93 7.49 4.69
N LEU A 23 -1.96 6.85 4.03
CA LEU A 23 -1.72 5.41 4.17
C LEU A 23 -1.01 5.08 5.49
N PRO A 24 -1.20 3.86 6.05
CA PRO A 24 -0.42 3.40 7.19
C PRO A 24 1.09 3.42 6.91
N VAL A 25 1.91 3.68 7.94
CA VAL A 25 3.38 3.78 7.81
C VAL A 25 3.99 2.52 7.19
N SER A 26 3.49 1.33 7.54
CA SER A 26 3.94 0.06 6.94
C SER A 26 3.75 0.04 5.42
N VAL A 27 2.60 0.53 4.94
CA VAL A 27 2.30 0.64 3.50
C VAL A 27 3.18 1.70 2.86
N GLN A 28 3.38 2.86 3.51
CA GLN A 28 4.26 3.91 3.00
C GLN A 28 5.69 3.40 2.77
N VAL A 29 6.24 2.63 3.71
CA VAL A 29 7.58 2.02 3.61
C VAL A 29 7.64 1.05 2.44
N GLN A 30 6.66 0.15 2.30
CA GLN A 30 6.61 -0.81 1.19
C GLN A 30 6.54 -0.12 -0.17
N LEU A 31 5.69 0.90 -0.31
CA LEU A 31 5.59 1.70 -1.53
C LEU A 31 6.89 2.44 -1.83
N HIS A 32 7.62 2.88 -0.81
CA HIS A 32 8.92 3.53 -0.99
C HIS A 32 9.97 2.57 -1.57
N HIS A 33 10.01 1.32 -1.09
CA HIS A 33 10.88 0.28 -1.65
C HIS A 33 10.56 -0.02 -3.12
N GLN A 34 9.28 0.04 -3.49
CA GLN A 34 8.80 -0.16 -4.86
C GLN A 34 8.84 1.14 -5.69
N GLY A 35 9.33 2.24 -5.13
CA GLY A 35 9.16 3.59 -5.66
C GLY A 35 9.73 3.82 -7.06
N GLN A 36 10.69 3.00 -7.51
CA GLN A 36 11.24 3.06 -8.87
C GLN A 36 10.25 2.62 -9.95
N TRP A 37 9.20 1.87 -9.59
CA TRP A 37 8.21 1.31 -10.53
C TRP A 37 6.86 2.04 -10.49
N ILE A 38 6.74 3.04 -9.62
CA ILE A 38 5.51 3.82 -9.44
C ILE A 38 5.69 5.17 -10.13
N HIS A 39 5.10 5.31 -11.30
CA HIS A 39 5.23 6.46 -12.19
C HIS A 39 3.95 7.28 -12.26
N THR A 40 2.82 6.72 -11.85
CA THR A 40 1.51 7.37 -11.93
C THR A 40 0.72 7.26 -10.62
N ALA A 41 -0.25 8.17 -10.44
CA ALA A 41 -1.17 8.11 -9.32
C ALA A 41 -2.01 6.82 -9.32
N GLU A 42 -2.38 6.29 -10.49
CA GLU A 42 -3.11 5.03 -10.60
C GLU A 42 -2.27 3.85 -10.08
N GLN A 43 -0.99 3.78 -10.49
CA GLN A 43 -0.06 2.77 -9.97
C GLN A 43 0.10 2.90 -8.45
N LEU A 44 0.20 4.12 -7.93
CA LEU A 44 0.26 4.34 -6.48
C LEU A 44 -0.95 3.75 -5.75
N HIS A 45 -2.18 4.03 -6.22
CA HIS A 45 -3.40 3.49 -5.61
C HIS A 45 -3.47 1.96 -5.70
N ARG A 46 -3.15 1.39 -6.85
CA ARG A 46 -3.16 -0.07 -7.07
C ARG A 46 -2.19 -0.79 -6.13
N ASN A 47 -0.94 -0.32 -6.05
CA ASN A 47 0.07 -0.94 -5.19
C ASN A 47 -0.30 -0.76 -3.71
N ALA A 48 -0.81 0.41 -3.31
CA ALA A 48 -1.26 0.65 -1.94
C ALA A 48 -2.39 -0.29 -1.53
N TRP A 49 -3.37 -0.51 -2.42
CA TRP A 49 -4.48 -1.42 -2.19
C TRP A 49 -4.01 -2.88 -2.02
N MET A 50 -3.09 -3.34 -2.88
CA MET A 50 -2.53 -4.69 -2.78
C MET A 50 -1.76 -4.88 -1.47
N ASP A 51 -0.94 -3.92 -1.08
CA ASP A 51 -0.16 -4.00 0.15
C ASP A 51 -1.06 -4.01 1.39
N GLN A 52 -2.10 -3.17 1.41
CA GLN A 52 -3.12 -3.20 2.46
C GLN A 52 -3.86 -4.54 2.54
N GLN A 53 -4.15 -5.17 1.40
CA GLN A 53 -4.80 -6.48 1.38
C GLN A 53 -3.87 -7.57 1.93
N ILE A 54 -2.59 -7.55 1.57
CA ILE A 54 -1.57 -8.48 2.11
C ILE A 54 -1.46 -8.33 3.63
N GLN A 55 -1.35 -7.10 4.13
CA GLN A 55 -1.27 -6.85 5.57
C GLN A 55 -2.52 -7.30 6.32
N GLN A 56 -3.71 -7.17 5.72
CA GLN A 56 -4.95 -7.67 6.32
C GLN A 56 -4.99 -9.20 6.37
N LEU A 57 -4.51 -9.89 5.33
CA LEU A 57 -4.44 -11.36 5.32
C LEU A 57 -3.46 -11.88 6.37
N SER A 58 -2.30 -11.24 6.53
CA SER A 58 -1.34 -11.59 7.58
C SER A 58 -1.86 -11.32 9.00
N ARG A 59 -2.82 -10.41 9.15
CA ARG A 59 -3.43 -10.04 10.43
C ARG A 59 -4.68 -10.84 10.78
N ARG A 60 -5.21 -11.68 9.89
CA ARG A 60 -6.34 -12.56 10.23
C ARG A 60 -5.83 -13.62 11.21
N PRO A 61 -6.30 -13.63 12.48
CA PRO A 61 -6.06 -14.78 13.33
C PRO A 61 -6.67 -15.99 12.62
N ALA A 62 -5.88 -17.06 12.46
CA ALA A 62 -6.42 -18.36 12.11
C ALA A 62 -7.57 -18.61 13.08
N LYS A 63 -8.81 -18.73 12.57
CA LYS A 63 -9.94 -19.12 13.40
C LYS A 63 -9.50 -20.42 14.08
N GLN A 64 -9.27 -20.36 15.39
CA GLN A 64 -9.11 -21.57 16.18
C GLN A 64 -10.40 -22.33 15.96
N ASP A 65 -10.29 -23.39 15.17
CA ASP A 65 -11.19 -24.53 15.20
C ASP A 65 -11.08 -25.10 16.62
N SER A 66 -11.79 -24.50 17.57
CA SER A 66 -12.02 -25.10 18.87
C SER A 66 -12.97 -26.25 18.62
N GLY A 67 -12.36 -27.40 18.34
CA GLY A 67 -13.01 -28.70 18.28
C GLY A 67 -14.02 -28.82 19.41
N LYS A 68 -15.29 -28.81 19.03
CA LYS A 68 -16.42 -29.14 19.88
C LYS A 68 -16.33 -30.64 20.14
N LYS A 69 -15.60 -31.05 21.17
CA LYS A 69 -15.70 -32.39 21.75
C LYS A 69 -16.64 -32.29 22.94
N HIS A 70 -17.88 -32.70 22.73
CA HIS A 70 -18.80 -33.14 23.78
C HIS A 70 -19.15 -34.59 23.49
#